data_AF-B9CXY6-F1
#
_entry.id   AF-B9CXY6-F1
#
_cell.length_a   1.000
_cell.length_b   1.000
_cell.length_c   1.000
_cell.angle_alpha   90.00
_cell.angle_beta   90.00
_cell.angle_gamma   90.00
#
_symmetry.space_group_name_H-M   'P 1'
#
loop_
_entity.id
_entity.type
_entity.pdbx_description
1 polymer ?
#
loop_
_entity_poly.entity_id
_entity_poly.type
_entity_poly.pdbx_seq_one_letter_code
_entity_poly.pdbx_strand_id
1 'polypeptide(L)'
;MKFKDFKDANCTNYDFFMAEELSYKEFIRLSFGEFARKNPNSSWMLSIDDRSLDSFPNFTQKHPICLSDLNFKDSVFQFRICSENSVQSLGHRIFTCLDGIHKDFVASEIKQTDEVMMKLKIGVLKDFACVSKCGWWITDIWRDMYPVTDESESKNFVADMLGSEFSAQMWLINERLLSAQNSGELDGLIAELRTQK
;
A
#
# COMPACT_ATOMS: atom_id res chain seq x y z
N MET A 1 1.52 -5.97 23.00
CA MET A 1 2.04 -4.72 23.57
C MET A 1 1.26 -3.61 22.90
N LYS A 2 0.80 -2.61 23.66
CA LYS A 2 0.11 -1.48 23.04
C LYS A 2 1.14 -0.49 22.50
N PHE A 3 0.75 0.32 21.51
CA PHE A 3 1.66 1.30 20.92
C PHE A 3 2.20 2.28 21.97
N LYS A 4 1.37 2.75 22.91
CA LYS A 4 1.83 3.62 24.00
C LYS A 4 2.93 2.98 24.86
N ASP A 5 2.78 1.70 25.21
CA ASP A 5 3.77 0.97 26.01
C ASP A 5 5.10 0.86 25.24
N PHE A 6 5.00 0.72 23.91
CA PHE A 6 6.14 0.66 23.02
C PHE A 6 6.84 2.02 22.89
N LYS A 7 6.06 3.11 22.70
CA LYS A 7 6.55 4.49 22.63
C LYS A 7 7.28 4.85 23.92
N ASP A 8 6.68 4.60 25.08
CA ASP A 8 7.28 4.86 26.39
C ASP A 8 8.60 4.11 26.60
N ALA A 9 8.71 2.87 26.12
CA ALA A 9 9.92 2.06 26.24
C ALA A 9 11.07 2.50 25.31
N ASN A 10 10.77 3.19 24.20
CA ASN A 10 11.76 3.52 23.15
C ASN A 10 12.06 5.01 23.03
N CYS A 11 11.18 5.91 23.50
CA CYS A 11 11.37 7.36 23.43
C CYS A 11 12.64 7.86 24.13
N THR A 12 13.17 7.12 25.10
CA THR A 12 14.42 7.47 25.81
C THR A 12 15.70 7.14 25.03
N ASN A 13 15.60 6.39 23.93
CA ASN A 13 16.76 5.88 23.18
C ASN A 13 17.08 6.68 21.90
N TYR A 14 16.28 7.69 21.55
CA TYR A 14 16.38 8.42 20.28
C TYR A 14 16.18 9.92 20.49
N ASP A 15 16.74 10.75 19.59
CA ASP A 15 16.43 12.18 19.54
C ASP A 15 14.93 12.40 19.29
N PHE A 16 14.32 13.40 19.92
CA PHE A 16 12.86 13.58 20.04
C PHE A 16 12.14 13.48 18.69
N PHE A 17 12.72 14.05 17.63
CA PHE A 17 12.15 14.04 16.28
C PHE A 17 12.25 12.67 15.58
N MET A 18 13.31 11.91 15.81
CA MET A 18 13.47 10.57 15.21
C MET A 18 12.77 9.48 16.03
N ALA A 19 12.62 9.70 17.33
CA ALA A 19 12.02 8.75 18.26
C ALA A 19 10.60 8.36 17.85
N GLU A 20 9.82 9.33 17.37
CA GLU A 20 8.43 9.11 17.01
C GLU A 20 8.30 8.24 15.76
N GLU A 21 8.95 8.64 14.65
CA GLU A 21 8.89 7.89 13.39
C GLU A 21 9.42 6.46 13.55
N LEU A 22 10.54 6.29 14.23
CA LEU A 22 11.11 4.97 14.53
C LEU A 22 10.16 4.15 15.39
N SER A 23 9.44 4.77 16.32
CA SER A 23 8.50 4.06 17.18
C SER A 23 7.38 3.40 16.36
N TYR A 24 6.81 4.13 15.40
CA TYR A 24 5.81 3.58 14.49
C TYR A 24 6.36 2.46 13.60
N LYS A 25 7.52 2.66 12.97
CA LYS A 25 8.15 1.64 12.11
C LYS A 25 8.41 0.34 12.86
N GLU A 26 8.97 0.41 14.06
CA GLU A 26 9.22 -0.76 14.89
C GLU A 26 7.92 -1.41 15.38
N PHE A 27 6.91 -0.62 15.75
CA PHE A 27 5.60 -1.16 16.12
C PHE A 27 5.00 -1.99 14.96
N ILE A 28 5.06 -1.48 13.73
CA ILE A 28 4.58 -2.20 12.55
C ILE A 28 5.43 -3.45 12.29
N ARG A 29 6.76 -3.36 12.41
CA ARG A 29 7.66 -4.51 12.26
C ARG A 29 7.32 -5.62 13.26
N LEU A 30 7.15 -5.28 14.53
CA LEU A 30 6.75 -6.21 15.57
C LEU A 30 5.37 -6.82 15.28
N SER A 31 4.40 -5.99 14.91
CA SER A 31 3.04 -6.44 14.61
C SER A 31 3.00 -7.42 13.43
N PHE A 32 3.79 -7.15 12.39
CA PHE A 32 3.93 -8.05 11.26
C PHE A 32 4.65 -9.34 11.64
N GLY A 33 5.69 -9.28 12.48
CA GLY A 33 6.37 -10.47 13.00
C GLY A 33 5.44 -11.39 13.80
N GLU A 34 4.53 -10.83 14.60
CA GLU A 34 3.47 -11.59 15.28
C GLU A 34 2.51 -12.23 14.29
N PHE A 35 2.08 -11.49 13.27
CA PHE A 35 1.22 -12.01 12.21
C PHE A 35 1.89 -13.17 11.43
N ALA A 36 3.13 -13.00 10.98
CA ALA A 36 3.88 -13.99 10.22
C ALA A 36 4.10 -15.28 11.03
N ARG A 37 4.36 -15.17 12.34
CA ARG A 37 4.50 -16.34 13.22
C ARG A 37 3.20 -17.15 13.33
N LYS A 38 2.05 -16.47 13.37
CA LYS A 38 0.72 -17.12 13.40
C LYS A 38 0.30 -17.65 12.02
N ASN A 39 0.83 -17.08 10.94
CA ASN A 39 0.47 -17.36 9.56
C ASN A 39 1.71 -17.67 8.69
N PRO A 40 2.42 -18.79 8.95
CA PRO A 40 3.71 -19.09 8.31
C PRO A 40 3.64 -19.27 6.79
N ASN A 41 2.45 -19.53 6.24
CA ASN A 41 2.21 -19.70 4.81
C ASN A 41 1.60 -18.45 4.15
N SER A 42 1.57 -17.32 4.85
CA SER A 42 1.05 -16.08 4.29
C SER A 42 1.91 -15.60 3.12
N SER A 43 1.26 -15.15 2.05
CA SER A 43 1.92 -14.49 0.91
C SER A 43 2.19 -13.00 1.16
N TRP A 44 1.74 -12.44 2.29
CA TRP A 44 1.99 -11.05 2.62
C TRP A 44 3.44 -10.82 3.03
N MET A 45 4.00 -9.70 2.59
CA MET A 45 5.36 -9.26 2.88
C MET A 45 5.36 -7.81 3.33
N LEU A 46 6.15 -7.51 4.36
CA LEU A 46 6.40 -6.17 4.86
C LEU A 46 7.69 -5.60 4.27
N SER A 47 7.62 -4.39 3.75
CA SER A 47 8.74 -3.54 3.37
C SER A 47 8.75 -2.29 4.26
N ILE A 48 9.90 -1.96 4.82
CA ILE A 48 10.14 -0.72 5.58
C ILE A 48 11.34 -0.05 4.93
N ASP A 49 11.20 1.25 4.64
CA ASP A 49 12.24 2.06 3.99
C ASP A 49 12.73 1.46 2.67
N ASP A 50 11.80 0.98 1.82
CA ASP A 50 12.10 0.23 0.60
C ASP A 50 13.19 0.92 -0.27
N ARG A 51 14.42 0.37 -0.23
CA ARG A 51 15.59 0.87 -0.96
C ARG A 51 15.72 0.32 -2.37
N SER A 52 14.91 -0.67 -2.76
CA SER A 52 14.91 -1.19 -4.13
C SER A 52 14.42 -0.17 -5.17
N LEU A 53 13.94 0.98 -4.68
CA LEU A 53 13.35 2.10 -5.43
C LEU A 53 14.19 3.39 -5.33
N ASP A 54 15.45 3.28 -4.88
CA ASP A 54 16.42 4.39 -4.76
C ASP A 54 16.73 5.10 -6.10
N SER A 55 16.23 4.60 -7.24
CA SER A 55 16.42 5.20 -8.57
C SER A 55 15.55 6.44 -8.85
N PHE A 56 14.73 6.89 -7.89
CA PHE A 56 13.93 8.11 -8.02
C PHE A 56 14.14 9.03 -6.80
N PRO A 57 14.56 10.30 -6.98
CA PRO A 57 14.93 11.19 -5.86
C PRO A 57 13.83 11.52 -4.82
N ASN A 58 12.62 10.95 -4.91
CA ASN A 58 11.48 11.26 -4.06
C ASN A 58 10.67 10.03 -3.59
N PHE A 59 11.06 8.78 -3.93
CA PHE A 59 10.23 7.62 -3.61
C PHE A 59 10.31 7.21 -2.12
N THR A 60 11.49 7.30 -1.53
CA THR A 60 11.73 7.03 -0.09
C THR A 60 11.12 8.08 0.85
N GLN A 61 10.60 9.20 0.33
CA GLN A 61 9.88 10.20 1.14
C GLN A 61 8.38 9.92 1.27
N LYS A 62 7.77 9.17 0.34
CA LYS A 62 6.31 9.09 0.24
C LYS A 62 5.69 7.88 0.94
N HIS A 63 6.31 6.70 0.86
CA HIS A 63 5.79 5.46 1.46
C HIS A 63 6.81 4.71 2.31
N PRO A 64 7.08 5.17 3.54
CA PRO A 64 8.09 4.55 4.41
C PRO A 64 7.76 3.12 4.85
N ILE A 65 6.50 2.71 4.77
CA ILE A 65 6.03 1.37 5.14
C ILE A 65 5.05 0.88 4.06
N CYS A 66 5.24 -0.35 3.58
CA CYS A 66 4.33 -1.02 2.66
C CYS A 66 4.17 -2.51 2.98
N LEU A 67 2.93 -2.99 2.92
CA LEU A 67 2.58 -4.41 2.92
C LEU A 67 2.05 -4.78 1.55
N SER A 68 2.60 -5.86 0.99
CA SER A 68 2.27 -6.36 -0.34
C SER A 68 1.98 -7.85 -0.31
N ASP A 69 0.99 -8.30 -1.07
CA ASP A 69 0.74 -9.72 -1.30
C ASP A 69 1.57 -10.20 -2.51
N LEU A 70 2.48 -11.14 -2.26
CA LEU A 70 3.42 -11.68 -3.26
C LEU A 70 2.72 -12.39 -4.43
N ASN A 71 1.46 -12.76 -4.30
CA ASN A 71 0.66 -13.30 -5.41
C ASN A 71 0.50 -12.31 -6.57
N PHE A 72 0.64 -11.00 -6.28
CA PHE A 72 0.49 -9.92 -7.27
C PHE A 72 1.80 -9.18 -7.53
N LYS A 73 2.96 -9.75 -7.16
CA LYS A 73 4.27 -9.08 -7.26
C LYS A 73 4.58 -8.60 -8.69
N ASP A 74 4.20 -9.40 -9.70
CA ASP A 74 4.46 -9.16 -11.12
C ASP A 74 3.27 -8.46 -11.83
N SER A 75 2.24 -8.08 -11.08
CA SER A 75 1.10 -7.33 -11.62
C SER A 75 1.51 -5.91 -11.98
N VAL A 76 1.14 -5.49 -13.19
CA VAL A 76 1.32 -4.12 -13.68
C VAL A 76 0.47 -3.17 -12.85
N PHE A 77 -0.75 -3.52 -12.48
CA PHE A 77 -1.57 -2.73 -11.57
C PHE A 77 -1.85 -3.54 -10.30
N GLN A 78 -1.60 -2.95 -9.13
CA GLN A 78 -1.81 -3.63 -7.85
C GLN A 78 -2.11 -2.65 -6.73
N PHE A 79 -3.10 -2.98 -5.92
CA PHE A 79 -3.32 -2.38 -4.62
C PHE A 79 -2.38 -2.98 -3.57
N ARG A 80 -1.74 -2.11 -2.81
CA ARG A 80 -0.91 -2.42 -1.63
C ARG A 80 -1.42 -1.64 -0.43
N ILE A 81 -0.98 -2.00 0.77
CA ILE A 81 -1.26 -1.23 1.99
C ILE A 81 0.00 -0.46 2.37
N CYS A 82 -0.01 0.87 2.28
CA CYS A 82 1.16 1.68 2.54
C CYS A 82 0.83 2.90 3.42
N SER A 83 1.83 3.40 4.13
CA SER A 83 1.78 4.69 4.82
C SER A 83 2.05 5.83 3.83
N GLU A 84 1.50 7.03 4.02
CA GLU A 84 1.71 8.17 3.12
C GLU A 84 2.28 9.38 3.86
N ASN A 85 3.50 9.81 3.51
CA ASN A 85 4.25 10.93 4.09
C ASN A 85 4.51 10.87 5.62
N SER A 86 3.75 10.05 6.34
CA SER A 86 3.76 9.84 7.78
C SER A 86 3.54 8.36 8.06
N VAL A 87 4.34 7.80 8.97
CA VAL A 87 4.28 6.39 9.41
C VAL A 87 3.13 6.09 10.38
N GLN A 88 2.31 7.10 10.70
CA GLN A 88 1.29 7.03 11.75
C GLN A 88 0.02 6.26 11.32
N SER A 89 -0.19 6.08 10.02
CA SER A 89 -1.34 5.36 9.49
C SER A 89 -0.96 4.60 8.23
N LEU A 90 -1.76 3.58 7.92
CA LEU A 90 -1.66 2.77 6.72
C LEU A 90 -2.97 2.82 5.94
N GLY A 91 -2.88 2.59 4.64
CA GLY A 91 -4.03 2.65 3.77
C GLY A 91 -3.81 2.00 2.41
N HIS A 92 -4.90 1.73 1.69
CA HIS A 92 -4.82 1.09 0.39
C HIS A 92 -4.38 2.07 -0.72
N ARG A 93 -3.40 1.67 -1.52
CA ARG A 93 -2.85 2.47 -2.63
C ARG A 93 -2.68 1.62 -3.87
N ILE A 94 -3.05 2.17 -5.01
CA ILE A 94 -2.78 1.56 -6.31
C ILE A 94 -1.38 1.95 -6.79
N PHE A 95 -0.60 0.94 -7.10
CA PHE A 95 0.71 1.06 -7.72
C PHE A 95 0.65 0.51 -9.13
N THR A 96 1.46 1.12 -9.99
CA THR A 96 1.73 0.61 -11.32
C THR A 96 3.18 0.19 -11.46
N CYS A 97 3.45 -1.02 -11.93
CA CYS A 97 4.77 -1.50 -12.27
C CYS A 97 4.90 -1.59 -13.79
N LEU A 98 5.62 -0.66 -14.40
CA LEU A 98 5.91 -0.66 -15.84
C LEU A 98 7.41 -0.64 -16.05
N ASP A 99 7.91 -1.55 -16.89
CA ASP A 99 9.31 -1.64 -17.30
C ASP A 99 10.30 -1.72 -16.10
N GLY A 100 9.87 -2.40 -15.03
CA GLY A 100 10.64 -2.55 -13.79
C GLY A 100 10.58 -1.32 -12.86
N ILE A 101 9.80 -0.30 -13.22
CA ILE A 101 9.62 0.92 -12.44
C ILE A 101 8.27 0.87 -11.73
N HIS A 102 8.30 0.88 -10.41
CA HIS A 102 7.10 1.08 -9.59
C HIS A 102 6.78 2.57 -9.50
N LYS A 103 5.65 2.96 -10.08
CA LYS A 103 5.06 4.29 -9.95
C LYS A 103 3.91 4.20 -8.95
N ASP A 104 3.97 5.04 -7.92
CA ASP A 104 2.77 5.37 -7.15
C ASP A 104 1.89 6.25 -8.04
N PHE A 105 0.73 5.73 -8.43
CA PHE A 105 -0.18 6.46 -9.32
C PHE A 105 -0.71 7.74 -8.67
N VAL A 106 -0.61 7.90 -7.35
CA VAL A 106 -1.15 9.05 -6.62
C VAL A 106 -0.26 10.30 -6.73
N ALA A 107 1.06 10.12 -6.77
CA ALA A 107 1.98 11.22 -6.50
C ALA A 107 2.83 11.69 -7.70
N SER A 108 2.56 11.17 -8.90
CA SER A 108 3.12 11.62 -10.18
C SER A 108 1.99 12.12 -11.10
N GLU A 109 2.10 13.36 -11.57
CA GLU A 109 1.20 13.99 -12.56
C GLU A 109 -0.29 13.59 -12.49
N ILE A 110 -0.97 14.14 -11.50
CA ILE A 110 -2.40 13.98 -11.18
C ILE A 110 -3.35 13.85 -12.40
N LYS A 111 -3.13 14.61 -13.48
CA LYS A 111 -3.99 14.52 -14.68
C LYS A 111 -3.90 13.17 -15.39
N GLN A 112 -2.71 12.56 -15.42
CA GLN A 112 -2.49 11.26 -16.03
C GLN A 112 -3.10 10.14 -15.17
N THR A 113 -3.02 10.29 -13.85
CA THR A 113 -3.63 9.40 -12.85
C THR A 113 -5.13 9.26 -13.05
N ASP A 114 -5.84 10.38 -13.20
CA ASP A 114 -7.29 10.39 -13.34
C ASP A 114 -7.76 9.67 -14.61
N GLU A 115 -7.10 9.88 -15.74
CA GLU A 115 -7.47 9.27 -17.00
C GLU A 115 -7.33 7.74 -16.96
N VAL A 116 -6.24 7.25 -16.38
CA VAL A 116 -5.97 5.81 -16.27
C VAL A 116 -6.92 5.16 -15.27
N MET A 117 -7.13 5.78 -14.11
CA MET A 117 -8.08 5.27 -13.12
C MET A 117 -9.50 5.25 -13.68
N MET A 118 -9.87 6.24 -14.49
CA MET A 118 -11.16 6.26 -15.16
C MET A 118 -11.28 5.17 -16.23
N LYS A 119 -10.22 4.91 -17.01
CA LYS A 119 -10.17 3.78 -17.96
C LYS A 119 -10.27 2.43 -17.25
N LEU A 120 -9.51 2.24 -16.17
CA LEU A 120 -9.61 1.05 -15.33
C LEU A 120 -11.02 0.90 -14.75
N LYS A 121 -11.62 1.98 -14.25
CA LYS A 121 -12.95 1.96 -13.66
C LYS A 121 -14.04 1.64 -14.68
N ILE A 122 -14.03 2.23 -15.87
CA ILE A 122 -15.05 1.96 -16.89
C ILE A 122 -14.88 0.57 -17.51
N GLY A 123 -13.64 0.12 -17.69
CA GLY A 123 -13.32 -1.17 -18.29
C GLY A 123 -13.36 -2.32 -17.28
N VAL A 124 -12.23 -2.52 -16.61
CA VAL A 124 -11.91 -3.72 -15.84
C VAL A 124 -12.56 -3.74 -14.45
N LEU A 125 -12.69 -2.57 -13.82
CA LEU A 125 -13.12 -2.40 -12.41
C LEU A 125 -14.56 -1.87 -12.28
N LYS A 126 -15.35 -1.94 -13.35
CA LYS A 126 -16.72 -1.38 -13.38
C LYS A 126 -17.63 -1.95 -12.30
N ASP A 127 -17.47 -3.23 -11.98
CA ASP A 127 -18.31 -3.96 -11.03
C ASP A 127 -17.94 -3.72 -9.56
N PHE A 128 -16.79 -3.09 -9.28
CA PHE A 128 -16.35 -2.78 -7.92
C PHE A 128 -16.87 -1.42 -7.47
N ALA A 129 -17.98 -1.40 -6.74
CA ALA A 129 -18.61 -0.15 -6.27
C ALA A 129 -17.70 0.71 -5.38
N CYS A 130 -16.78 0.08 -4.62
CA CYS A 130 -15.79 0.76 -3.79
C CYS A 130 -14.73 1.52 -4.60
N VAL A 131 -14.56 1.18 -5.88
CA VAL A 131 -13.69 1.91 -6.82
C VAL A 131 -14.52 3.04 -7.43
N SER A 132 -14.24 4.27 -7.02
CA SER A 132 -14.92 5.47 -7.54
C SER A 132 -14.49 5.79 -8.98
N LYS A 133 -15.30 6.59 -9.68
CA LYS A 133 -15.00 7.13 -11.03
C LYS A 133 -13.99 8.28 -11.00
N CYS A 134 -13.76 8.87 -9.83
CA CYS A 134 -12.83 9.96 -9.64
C CYS A 134 -11.57 9.37 -9.00
N GLY A 135 -10.42 9.38 -9.69
CA GLY A 135 -9.17 8.74 -9.24
C GLY A 135 -8.72 9.14 -7.83
N TRP A 136 -9.12 10.35 -7.40
CA TRP A 136 -8.86 10.96 -6.09
C TRP A 136 -9.50 10.31 -4.86
N TRP A 137 -10.61 9.57 -5.00
CA TRP A 137 -11.36 9.15 -3.81
C TRP A 137 -10.91 7.80 -3.24
N ILE A 138 -10.34 6.94 -4.09
CA ILE A 138 -9.66 5.73 -3.63
C ILE A 138 -8.39 6.12 -2.85
N THR A 139 -7.84 7.31 -3.08
CA THR A 139 -6.62 7.77 -2.42
C THR A 139 -6.91 8.49 -1.11
N ASP A 140 -7.97 9.30 -1.02
CA ASP A 140 -8.29 10.05 0.22
C ASP A 140 -9.05 9.24 1.28
N ILE A 141 -10.11 8.50 0.90
CA ILE A 141 -10.86 7.68 1.88
C ILE A 141 -9.96 6.58 2.45
N TRP A 142 -9.12 6.04 1.57
CA TRP A 142 -8.30 4.90 1.90
C TRP A 142 -6.91 5.33 2.36
N ARG A 143 -6.68 6.63 2.56
CA ARG A 143 -5.36 7.20 2.91
C ARG A 143 -4.84 6.65 4.22
N ASP A 144 -5.66 6.86 5.24
CA ASP A 144 -5.31 6.75 6.65
C ASP A 144 -6.27 5.77 7.37
N MET A 145 -6.69 4.71 6.69
CA MET A 145 -7.72 3.78 7.17
C MET A 145 -7.34 3.03 8.44
N TYR A 146 -6.06 2.78 8.62
CA TYR A 146 -5.54 1.96 9.70
C TYR A 146 -4.59 2.78 10.56
N PRO A 147 -5.13 3.72 11.37
CA PRO A 147 -4.32 4.55 12.23
C PRO A 147 -3.67 3.72 13.34
N VAL A 148 -2.41 4.00 13.61
CA VAL A 148 -1.73 3.51 14.80
C VAL A 148 -2.03 4.48 15.94
N THR A 149 -2.87 4.02 16.86
CA THR A 149 -3.27 4.76 18.07
C THR A 149 -2.52 4.22 19.28
N ASP A 150 -2.51 4.96 20.38
CA ASP A 150 -1.92 4.51 21.66
C ASP A 150 -2.44 3.14 22.13
N GLU A 151 -3.69 2.81 21.79
CA GLU A 151 -4.34 1.55 22.15
C GLU A 151 -4.15 0.44 21.11
N SER A 152 -3.51 0.72 19.97
CA SER A 152 -3.24 -0.28 18.93
C SER A 152 -2.40 -1.42 19.49
N GLU A 153 -2.89 -2.65 19.37
CA GLU A 153 -2.24 -3.84 19.91
C GLU A 153 -1.42 -4.58 18.86
N SER A 154 -0.11 -4.71 19.10
CA SER A 154 0.80 -5.33 18.14
C SER A 154 0.42 -6.76 17.76
N LYS A 155 -0.21 -7.51 18.67
CA LYS A 155 -0.58 -8.92 18.46
C LYS A 155 -1.63 -9.11 17.36
N ASN A 156 -2.47 -8.09 17.13
CA ASN A 156 -3.64 -8.18 16.28
C ASN A 156 -3.65 -7.13 15.17
N PHE A 157 -2.94 -6.00 15.31
CA PHE A 157 -3.01 -4.86 14.37
C PHE A 157 -2.94 -5.26 12.88
N VAL A 158 -1.92 -6.03 12.48
CA VAL A 158 -1.81 -6.50 11.07
C VAL A 158 -2.87 -7.53 10.73
N ALA A 159 -3.21 -8.43 11.65
CA ALA A 159 -4.24 -9.45 11.41
C ALA A 159 -5.63 -8.83 11.23
N ASP A 160 -5.99 -7.83 12.04
CA ASP A 160 -7.25 -7.11 11.96
C ASP A 160 -7.34 -6.30 10.67
N MET A 161 -6.24 -5.63 10.30
CA MET A 161 -6.14 -4.90 9.04
C MET A 161 -6.34 -5.81 7.82
N LEU A 162 -5.63 -6.94 7.76
CA LEU A 162 -5.74 -7.90 6.66
C LEU A 162 -7.05 -8.70 6.68
N GLY A 163 -7.65 -8.88 7.86
CA GLY A 163 -8.96 -9.51 8.04
C GLY A 163 -10.15 -8.58 7.79
N SER A 164 -9.92 -7.29 7.53
CA SER A 164 -10.99 -6.34 7.26
C SER A 164 -11.70 -6.62 5.92
N GLU A 165 -12.99 -6.31 5.84
CA GLU A 165 -13.77 -6.42 4.59
C GLU A 165 -13.12 -5.63 3.45
N PHE A 166 -12.52 -4.49 3.78
CA PHE A 166 -11.78 -3.64 2.86
C PHE A 166 -10.57 -4.34 2.24
N SER A 167 -9.75 -5.00 3.06
CA SER A 167 -8.62 -5.79 2.55
C SER A 167 -9.08 -6.94 1.66
N ALA A 168 -10.20 -7.60 2.01
CA ALA A 168 -10.80 -8.64 1.18
C ALA A 168 -11.28 -8.10 -0.18
N GLN A 169 -11.95 -6.94 -0.22
CA GLN A 169 -12.35 -6.29 -1.47
C GLN A 169 -11.14 -5.89 -2.33
N MET A 170 -10.08 -5.35 -1.73
CA MET A 170 -8.87 -4.97 -2.45
C MET A 170 -8.12 -6.17 -3.02
N TRP A 171 -8.17 -7.31 -2.33
CA TRP A 171 -7.64 -8.56 -2.85
C TRP A 171 -8.39 -9.03 -4.10
N LEU A 172 -9.73 -8.98 -4.11
CA LEU A 172 -10.55 -9.30 -5.29
C LEU A 172 -10.29 -8.36 -6.47
N ILE A 173 -10.03 -7.08 -6.20
CA ILE A 173 -9.65 -6.11 -7.24
C ILE A 173 -8.31 -6.50 -7.86
N ASN A 174 -7.33 -6.87 -7.04
CA ASN A 174 -6.03 -7.33 -7.53
C ASN A 174 -6.15 -8.58 -8.39
N GLU A 175 -6.98 -9.55 -8.01
CA GLU A 175 -7.27 -10.72 -8.85
C GLU A 175 -7.88 -10.33 -10.19
N ARG A 176 -8.85 -9.40 -10.20
CA ARG A 176 -9.47 -8.93 -11.45
C ARG A 176 -8.45 -8.24 -12.35
N LEU A 177 -7.58 -7.41 -11.79
CA LEU A 177 -6.52 -6.72 -12.53
C LEU A 177 -5.52 -7.71 -13.11
N LEU A 178 -5.07 -8.69 -12.32
CA LEU A 178 -4.15 -9.74 -12.78
C LEU A 178 -4.78 -10.59 -13.89
N SER A 179 -6.05 -10.97 -13.74
CA SER A 179 -6.80 -11.69 -14.77
C SER A 179 -6.92 -10.89 -16.07
N ALA A 180 -7.23 -9.58 -15.97
CA ALA A 180 -7.31 -8.68 -17.12
C ALA A 180 -5.96 -8.49 -17.83
N GLN A 181 -4.86 -8.47 -17.06
CA GLN A 181 -3.51 -8.42 -17.61
C GLN A 181 -3.19 -9.71 -18.35
N ASN A 182 -3.45 -10.86 -17.74
CA ASN A 182 -3.13 -12.17 -18.34
C ASN A 182 -3.97 -12.47 -19.59
N SER A 183 -5.17 -11.89 -19.70
CA SER A 183 -6.05 -12.05 -20.87
C SER A 183 -5.75 -11.06 -22.01
N GLY A 184 -4.89 -10.07 -21.78
CA GLY A 184 -4.60 -9.00 -22.74
C GLY A 184 -5.64 -7.86 -22.76
N GLU A 185 -6.65 -7.89 -21.89
CA GLU A 185 -7.66 -6.81 -21.79
C GLU A 185 -7.03 -5.46 -21.43
N LEU A 186 -5.89 -5.47 -20.74
CA LEU A 186 -5.13 -4.28 -20.36
C LEU A 186 -4.04 -3.88 -21.37
N ASP A 187 -3.79 -4.64 -22.44
CA ASP A 187 -2.63 -4.43 -23.33
C ASP A 187 -2.62 -3.04 -23.96
N GLY A 188 -3.79 -2.55 -24.41
CA GLY A 188 -3.92 -1.21 -24.98
C GLY A 188 -3.55 -0.11 -23.99
N LEU A 189 -4.08 -0.20 -22.75
CA LEU A 189 -3.79 0.77 -21.69
C LEU A 189 -2.31 0.71 -21.27
N ILE A 190 -1.74 -0.48 -21.17
CA ILE A 190 -0.33 -0.69 -20.84
C ILE A 190 0.58 -0.11 -21.95
N ALA A 191 0.23 -0.32 -23.22
CA ALA A 191 0.96 0.23 -24.35
C ALA A 191 0.91 1.77 -24.35
N GLU A 192 -0.26 2.36 -24.14
CA GLU A 192 -0.43 3.82 -24.01
C GLU A 192 0.47 4.38 -22.89
N LEU A 193 0.43 3.78 -21.70
CA LEU A 193 1.23 4.21 -20.56
C LEU A 193 2.74 4.13 -20.79
N ARG A 194 3.22 3.15 -21.56
CA ARG A 194 4.65 3.04 -21.92
C ARG A 194 5.13 4.14 -22.85
N THR A 195 4.23 4.70 -23.66
CA THR A 195 4.58 5.78 -24.61
C THR A 195 4.60 7.16 -23.99
N GLN A 196 4.00 7.30 -22.79
CA GLN A 196 3.98 8.52 -22.02
C GLN A 196 5.31 8.64 -21.24
N LYS A 197 6.26 9.39 -21.82
CA LYS A 197 7.52 9.76 -21.16
C LYS A 197 7.34 10.98 -20.28
#